data_AF-A0A2P8KE62-F1
#
_entry.id   AF-A0A2P8KE62-F1
#
_cell.length_a   1.000
_cell.length_b   1.000
_cell.length_c   1.000
_cell.angle_alpha   90.00
_cell.angle_beta   90.00
_cell.angle_gamma   90.00
#
_symmetry.space_group_name_H-M   'P 1'
#
loop_
_entity.id
_entity.type
_entity.pdbx_description
1 polymer ?
#
loop_
_entity_poly.entity_id
_entity_poly.type
_entity_poly.pdbx_seq_one_letter_code
_entity_poly.pdbx_strand_id
1 'polypeptide(L)'
;MFRALLALILSLLACSAQAQRQTPSSIETQSAYCISVLNGQAKDAQALASLPAPGWQQDGFRQAQAGYEQDVRRLRSYLVPRMKYLDGETLLAAADRGQSDVSSFLRTQRACKARCDTKPASVAGATAENTECLSACSAENPAADRVKACSPVDWL
;
A
#
# COMPACT_ATOMS: atom_id res chain seq x y z
N MET A 1 -39.65 26.79 -38.95
CA MET A 1 -38.18 26.70 -38.99
C MET A 1 -37.55 26.58 -37.61
N PHE A 2 -37.94 27.40 -36.61
CA PHE A 2 -37.39 27.34 -35.24
C PHE A 2 -37.44 25.96 -34.53
N ARG A 3 -38.52 25.18 -34.72
CA ARG A 3 -38.67 23.86 -34.09
C ARG A 3 -37.68 22.80 -34.59
N ALA A 4 -37.29 22.87 -35.87
CA ALA A 4 -36.32 21.93 -36.45
C ALA A 4 -34.89 22.22 -35.96
N LEU A 5 -34.57 23.49 -35.74
CA LEU A 5 -33.29 23.94 -35.17
C LEU A 5 -33.14 23.52 -33.71
N LEU A 6 -34.22 23.61 -32.92
CA LEU A 6 -34.21 23.17 -31.52
C LEU A 6 -33.96 21.65 -31.39
N ALA A 7 -34.61 20.85 -32.24
CA ALA A 7 -34.42 19.39 -32.25
C ALA A 7 -32.98 18.99 -32.63
N LEU A 8 -32.36 19.71 -33.57
CA LEU A 8 -30.97 19.48 -33.98
C LEU A 8 -29.98 19.80 -32.85
N ILE A 9 -30.20 20.89 -32.13
CA ILE A 9 -29.37 21.29 -30.97
C ILE A 9 -29.50 20.27 -29.83
N LEU A 10 -30.72 19.83 -29.50
CA LEU A 10 -30.97 18.79 -28.48
C LEU A 10 -30.31 17.44 -28.84
N SER A 11 -30.20 17.11 -30.14
CA SER A 11 -29.55 15.89 -30.61
C SER A 11 -28.02 15.96 -30.51
N LEU A 12 -27.44 17.14 -30.69
CA LEU A 12 -25.99 17.38 -30.56
C LEU A 12 -25.53 17.40 -29.08
N LEU A 13 -26.38 17.84 -28.16
CA LEU A 13 -26.11 17.81 -26.71
C LEU A 13 -26.11 16.39 -26.11
N ALA A 14 -26.89 15.47 -26.67
CA ALA A 14 -26.92 14.07 -26.24
C ALA A 14 -25.64 13.30 -26.60
N CYS A 15 -24.84 13.81 -27.53
CA CYS A 15 -23.58 13.22 -27.97
C CYS A 15 -22.35 13.85 -27.29
N SER A 16 -22.55 14.58 -26.19
CA SER A 16 -21.49 14.92 -25.24
C SER A 16 -21.03 13.61 -24.61
N ALA A 17 -20.20 12.88 -25.35
CA ALA A 17 -19.55 11.66 -24.92
C ALA A 17 -19.01 11.91 -23.52
N GLN A 18 -19.65 11.31 -22.51
CA GLN A 18 -18.98 11.03 -21.27
C GLN A 18 -17.75 10.26 -21.71
N ALA A 19 -16.57 10.89 -21.61
CA ALA A 19 -15.31 10.19 -21.76
C ALA A 19 -15.34 9.11 -20.69
N GLN A 20 -15.80 7.92 -21.07
CA GLN A 20 -16.11 6.84 -20.17
C GLN A 20 -14.74 6.39 -19.65
N ARG A 21 -14.44 6.80 -18.41
CA ARG A 21 -13.19 6.44 -17.77
C ARG A 21 -13.07 4.92 -17.80
N GLN A 22 -11.92 4.43 -18.23
CA GLN A 22 -11.66 3.01 -18.34
C GLN A 22 -11.61 2.41 -16.94
N THR A 23 -12.24 1.25 -16.77
CA THR A 23 -12.09 0.47 -15.53
C THR A 23 -10.61 0.08 -15.38
N PRO A 24 -9.98 0.35 -14.22
CA PRO A 24 -8.60 -0.05 -13.98
C PRO A 24 -8.42 -1.56 -14.11
N SER A 25 -7.30 -1.97 -14.70
CA SER A 25 -6.82 -3.34 -14.66
C SER A 25 -6.49 -3.78 -13.22
N SER A 26 -6.28 -5.08 -13.02
CA SER A 26 -5.81 -5.63 -11.75
C SER A 26 -4.46 -5.03 -11.33
N ILE A 27 -3.55 -4.81 -12.29
CA ILE A 27 -2.22 -4.22 -12.04
C ILE A 27 -2.35 -2.76 -11.60
N GLU A 28 -3.22 -1.97 -12.22
CA GLU A 28 -3.44 -0.55 -11.85
C GLU A 28 -4.09 -0.42 -10.47
N THR A 29 -5.07 -1.29 -10.18
CA THR A 29 -5.71 -1.37 -8.87
C THR A 29 -4.71 -1.79 -7.79
N GLN A 30 -3.90 -2.82 -8.07
CA GLN A 30 -2.84 -3.29 -7.15
C GLN A 30 -1.76 -2.23 -6.95
N SER A 31 -1.41 -1.48 -8.00
CA SER A 31 -0.44 -0.37 -7.90
C SER A 31 -0.96 0.74 -6.97
N ALA A 32 -2.22 1.14 -7.11
CA ALA A 32 -2.84 2.13 -6.22
C ALA A 32 -2.84 1.67 -4.75
N TYR A 33 -3.25 0.41 -4.52
CA TYR A 33 -3.21 -0.23 -3.20
C TYR A 33 -1.78 -0.25 -2.62
N CYS A 34 -0.79 -0.73 -3.38
CA CYS A 34 0.57 -0.89 -2.90
C CYS A 34 1.31 0.45 -2.70
N ILE A 35 0.99 1.49 -3.46
CA ILE A 35 1.52 2.84 -3.20
C ILE A 35 1.15 3.29 -1.78
N SER A 36 -0.12 3.13 -1.37
CA SER A 36 -0.54 3.48 -0.01
C SER A 36 0.13 2.62 1.07
N VAL A 37 0.22 1.31 0.84
CA VAL A 37 0.89 0.38 1.77
C VAL A 37 2.34 0.76 1.97
N LEU A 38 3.10 0.90 0.89
CA LEU A 38 4.54 1.18 0.94
C LEU A 38 4.84 2.56 1.52
N ASN A 39 4.01 3.58 1.25
CA ASN A 39 4.14 4.87 1.92
C ASN A 39 3.95 4.75 3.44
N GLY A 40 2.98 3.94 3.88
CA GLY A 40 2.77 3.66 5.30
C GLY A 40 3.96 2.95 5.94
N GLN A 41 4.54 1.95 5.26
CA GLN A 41 5.72 1.23 5.72
C GLN A 41 6.98 2.10 5.74
N ALA A 42 7.18 2.94 4.71
CA ALA A 42 8.29 3.91 4.66
C ALA A 42 8.22 4.89 5.84
N LYS A 43 7.02 5.40 6.15
CA LYS A 43 6.81 6.29 7.31
C LYS A 43 7.10 5.60 8.64
N ASP A 44 6.69 4.34 8.79
CA ASP A 44 6.95 3.55 10.00
C ASP A 44 8.46 3.27 10.16
N ALA A 45 9.14 2.86 9.08
CA ALA A 45 10.57 2.66 9.05
C ALA A 45 11.35 3.95 9.40
N GLN A 46 10.93 5.10 8.84
CA GLN A 46 11.51 6.41 9.19
C GLN A 46 11.34 6.73 10.68
N ALA A 47 10.16 6.48 11.25
CA ALA A 47 9.89 6.70 12.67
C ALA A 47 10.77 5.80 13.54
N LEU A 48 10.90 4.51 13.20
CA LEU A 48 11.75 3.55 13.92
C LEU A 48 13.24 3.88 13.80
N ALA A 49 13.71 4.34 12.64
CA ALA A 49 15.09 4.80 12.45
C ALA A 49 15.46 6.00 13.32
N SER A 50 14.45 6.78 13.74
CA SER A 50 14.62 7.97 14.59
C SER A 50 14.62 7.65 16.08
N LEU A 51 14.29 6.42 16.48
CA LEU A 51 14.30 6.01 17.89
C LEU A 51 15.73 5.65 18.35
N PRO A 52 16.06 5.83 19.64
CA PRO A 52 17.30 5.34 20.20
C PRO A 52 17.40 3.82 20.05
N ALA A 53 18.35 3.36 19.24
CA ALA A 53 18.63 1.95 18.99
C ALA A 53 20.10 1.78 18.58
N PRO A 54 20.68 0.57 18.66
CA PRO A 54 21.99 0.28 18.09
C PRO A 54 22.06 0.71 16.61
N GLY A 55 23.21 1.25 16.18
CA GLY A 55 23.38 1.81 14.83
C GLY A 55 22.98 0.86 13.70
N TRP A 56 23.28 -0.43 13.82
CA TRP A 56 22.90 -1.45 12.85
C TRP A 56 21.38 -1.62 12.70
N GLN A 57 20.59 -1.41 13.76
CA GLN A 57 19.13 -1.45 13.67
C GLN A 57 18.61 -0.20 12.95
N GLN A 58 19.15 0.97 13.29
CA GLN A 58 18.79 2.21 12.61
C GLN A 58 19.14 2.16 11.12
N ASP A 59 20.29 1.60 10.77
CA ASP A 59 20.71 1.37 9.37
C ASP A 59 19.75 0.41 8.65
N GLY A 60 19.33 -0.67 9.31
CA GLY A 60 18.32 -1.58 8.78
C GLY A 60 16.99 -0.88 8.48
N PHE A 61 16.51 -0.02 9.37
CA PHE A 61 15.30 0.76 9.14
C PHE A 61 15.48 1.80 8.01
N ARG A 62 16.63 2.48 7.92
CA ARG A 62 16.94 3.39 6.81
C ARG A 62 16.97 2.66 5.46
N GLN A 63 17.56 1.48 5.41
CA GLN A 63 17.58 0.65 4.20
C GLN A 63 16.17 0.20 3.80
N ALA A 64 15.36 -0.24 4.77
CA ALA A 64 13.96 -0.61 4.52
C ALA A 64 13.14 0.58 3.98
N GLN A 65 13.27 1.76 4.60
CA GLN A 65 12.64 2.99 4.12
C GLN A 65 13.03 3.28 2.67
N ALA A 66 14.33 3.26 2.36
CA ALA A 66 14.83 3.53 1.01
C ALA A 66 14.29 2.53 -0.03
N GLY A 67 14.17 1.25 0.34
CA GLY A 67 13.56 0.21 -0.48
C GLY A 67 12.09 0.47 -0.77
N TYR A 68 11.28 0.79 0.24
CA TYR A 68 9.86 1.13 0.06
C TYR A 68 9.68 2.38 -0.80
N GLU A 69 10.49 3.41 -0.60
CA GLU A 69 10.44 4.62 -1.42
C GLU A 69 10.81 4.35 -2.89
N GLN A 70 11.76 3.42 -3.13
CA GLN A 70 12.10 2.98 -4.48
C GLN A 70 10.94 2.25 -5.15
N ASP A 71 10.29 1.33 -4.45
CA ASP A 71 9.12 0.60 -4.96
C ASP A 71 7.96 1.56 -5.25
N VAL A 72 7.70 2.54 -4.37
CA VAL A 72 6.71 3.61 -4.60
C VAL A 72 7.04 4.42 -5.86
N ARG A 73 8.30 4.78 -6.08
CA ARG A 73 8.71 5.48 -7.30
C ARG A 73 8.41 4.65 -8.54
N ARG A 74 8.72 3.35 -8.53
CA ARG A 74 8.43 2.43 -9.66
C ARG A 74 6.93 2.35 -9.94
N LEU A 75 6.10 2.14 -8.92
CA LEU A 75 4.65 2.08 -9.06
C LEU A 75 4.04 3.41 -9.56
N ARG A 76 4.52 4.55 -9.05
CA ARG A 76 4.06 5.87 -9.50
C ARG A 76 4.41 6.15 -10.96
N SER A 77 5.64 5.80 -11.39
CA SER A 77 6.06 5.92 -12.78
C SER A 77 5.18 5.10 -13.73
N TYR A 78 4.65 3.97 -13.27
CA TYR A 78 3.66 3.19 -14.01
C TYR A 78 2.26 3.81 -13.97
N LEU A 79 1.71 4.10 -12.79
CA LEU A 79 0.29 4.42 -12.64
C LEU A 79 -0.05 5.87 -13.03
N VAL A 80 0.76 6.85 -12.61
CA VAL A 80 0.42 8.29 -12.72
C VAL A 80 0.12 8.72 -14.16
N PRO A 81 0.91 8.35 -15.19
CA PRO A 81 0.62 8.74 -16.57
C PRO A 81 -0.73 8.21 -17.11
N ARG A 82 -1.24 7.12 -16.51
CA ARG A 82 -2.47 6.42 -16.94
C ARG A 82 -3.71 6.95 -16.23
N MET A 83 -3.57 7.51 -15.03
CA MET A 83 -4.70 7.94 -14.16
C MET A 83 -5.72 8.85 -14.85
N LYS A 84 -5.30 9.69 -15.81
CA LYS A 84 -6.22 10.59 -16.55
C LYS A 84 -7.29 9.85 -17.37
N TYR A 85 -7.06 8.58 -17.68
CA TYR A 85 -7.97 7.74 -18.47
C TYR A 85 -8.74 6.73 -17.63
N LEU A 86 -8.34 6.54 -16.37
CA LEU A 86 -8.85 5.50 -15.49
C LEU A 86 -9.96 6.01 -14.59
N ASP A 87 -10.84 5.11 -14.15
CA ASP A 87 -11.79 5.40 -13.09
C ASP A 87 -11.06 5.67 -11.78
N GLY A 88 -10.98 6.96 -11.43
CA GLY A 88 -10.34 7.42 -10.20
C GLY A 88 -11.04 6.94 -8.92
N GLU A 89 -12.33 6.62 -8.94
CA GLU A 89 -13.03 6.13 -7.75
C GLU A 89 -12.53 4.73 -7.36
N THR A 90 -12.39 3.83 -8.34
CA THR A 90 -11.80 2.50 -8.12
C THR A 90 -10.36 2.59 -7.61
N LEU A 91 -9.54 3.48 -8.18
CA LEU A 91 -8.16 3.69 -7.71
C LEU A 91 -8.11 4.25 -6.29
N LEU A 92 -8.99 5.19 -5.96
CA LEU A 92 -9.09 5.77 -4.62
C LEU A 92 -9.52 4.72 -3.59
N ALA A 93 -10.53 3.92 -3.90
CA ALA A 93 -10.97 2.83 -3.03
C ALA A 93 -9.86 1.81 -2.76
N ALA A 94 -9.04 1.50 -3.78
CA ALA A 94 -7.87 0.64 -3.61
C ALA A 94 -6.80 1.27 -2.72
N ALA A 95 -6.53 2.57 -2.89
CA ALA A 95 -5.60 3.33 -2.07
C ALA A 95 -6.06 3.42 -0.59
N ASP A 96 -7.33 3.69 -0.35
CA ASP A 96 -7.94 3.76 0.98
C ASP A 96 -7.86 2.40 1.69
N ARG A 97 -8.17 1.32 0.97
CA ARG A 97 -7.99 -0.04 1.47
C ARG A 97 -6.53 -0.30 1.85
N GLY A 98 -5.58 0.08 1.00
CA GLY A 98 -4.14 -0.04 1.29
C GLY A 98 -3.73 0.70 2.56
N GLN A 99 -4.24 1.90 2.78
CA GLN A 99 -3.98 2.68 3.99
C GLN A 99 -4.55 2.00 5.25
N SER A 100 -5.77 1.46 5.17
CA SER A 100 -6.38 0.73 6.28
C SER A 100 -5.62 -0.56 6.61
N ASP A 101 -5.28 -1.33 5.57
CA ASP A 101 -4.56 -2.60 5.69
C ASP A 101 -3.16 -2.41 6.28
N VAL A 102 -2.37 -1.43 5.81
CA VAL A 102 -1.05 -1.16 6.40
C VAL A 102 -1.15 -0.65 7.84
N SER A 103 -2.15 0.17 8.16
CA SER A 103 -2.36 0.64 9.54
C SER A 103 -2.72 -0.51 10.48
N SER A 104 -3.59 -1.43 10.03
CA SER A 104 -3.92 -2.65 10.76
C SER A 104 -2.70 -3.53 10.95
N PHE A 105 -1.96 -3.80 9.87
CA PHE A 105 -0.76 -4.63 9.88
C PHE A 105 0.29 -4.11 10.86
N LEU A 106 0.63 -2.82 10.81
CA LEU A 106 1.63 -2.22 11.69
C LEU A 106 1.20 -2.23 13.17
N ARG A 107 -0.12 -2.06 13.46
CA ARG A 107 -0.63 -2.21 14.82
C ARG A 107 -0.48 -3.65 15.32
N THR A 108 -0.83 -4.64 14.50
CA THR A 108 -0.63 -6.05 14.87
C THR A 108 0.84 -6.36 15.10
N GLN A 109 1.74 -5.90 14.22
CA GLN A 109 3.17 -6.12 14.38
C GLN A 109 3.71 -5.57 15.71
N ARG A 110 3.30 -4.36 16.11
CA ARG A 110 3.67 -3.80 17.42
C ARG A 110 3.11 -4.61 18.59
N ALA A 111 1.85 -5.03 18.51
CA ALA A 111 1.23 -5.86 19.54
C ALA A 111 1.92 -7.24 19.65
N CYS A 112 2.26 -7.85 18.52
CA CYS A 112 2.98 -9.11 18.45
C CYS A 112 4.38 -8.98 19.04
N LYS A 113 5.11 -7.92 18.71
CA LYS A 113 6.41 -7.63 19.33
C LYS A 113 6.30 -7.54 20.85
N ALA A 114 5.34 -6.75 21.36
CA ALA A 114 5.12 -6.63 22.80
C ALA A 114 4.75 -7.96 23.47
N ARG A 115 3.93 -8.79 22.81
CA ARG A 115 3.50 -10.12 23.29
C ARG A 115 4.64 -11.16 23.28
N CYS A 116 5.51 -11.12 22.28
CA CYS A 116 6.57 -12.11 22.12
C CYS A 116 7.87 -11.73 22.85
N ASP A 117 8.08 -10.43 23.14
CA ASP A 117 9.24 -9.94 23.91
C ASP A 117 9.14 -10.22 25.44
N THR A 118 8.06 -10.83 25.95
CA THR A 118 7.85 -11.05 27.40
C THR A 118 8.67 -12.18 28.04
N LYS A 119 9.59 -12.85 27.33
CA LYS A 119 10.48 -13.86 27.95
C LYS A 119 11.87 -13.27 28.21
N PRO A 120 12.38 -13.22 29.46
CA PRO A 120 13.77 -12.84 29.71
C PRO A 120 14.68 -13.85 29.02
N ALA A 121 15.49 -13.38 28.08
CA ALA A 121 16.39 -14.22 27.30
C ALA A 121 17.45 -14.83 28.21
N SER A 122 17.34 -16.13 28.49
CA SER A 122 18.50 -16.95 28.85
C SER A 122 18.89 -17.79 27.63
N VAL A 123 20.11 -17.53 27.13
CA VAL A 123 21.06 -18.48 26.52
C VAL A 123 20.50 -19.46 25.46
N ALA A 124 20.92 -19.25 24.20
CA ALA A 124 20.82 -20.20 23.07
C ALA A 124 19.41 -20.80 22.82
N GLY A 125 18.60 -20.10 22.01
CA GLY A 125 17.27 -20.57 21.58
C GLY A 125 16.21 -19.47 21.49
N ALA A 126 16.45 -18.35 22.19
CA ALA A 126 15.53 -17.21 22.25
C ALA A 126 15.21 -16.57 20.88
N THR A 127 16.07 -16.72 19.86
CA THR A 127 15.79 -16.18 18.52
C THR A 127 14.78 -17.02 17.74
N ALA A 128 14.82 -18.35 17.87
CA ALA A 128 13.92 -19.25 17.15
C ALA A 128 12.49 -19.21 17.73
N GLU A 129 12.35 -19.32 19.06
CA GLU A 129 11.04 -19.22 19.73
C GLU A 129 10.37 -17.85 19.51
N ASN A 130 11.17 -16.77 19.52
CA ASN A 130 10.64 -15.42 19.28
C ASN A 130 10.23 -15.25 17.80
N THR A 131 10.94 -15.86 16.86
CA THR A 131 10.58 -15.87 15.44
C THR A 131 9.27 -16.63 15.18
N GLU A 132 9.09 -17.79 15.81
CA GLU A 132 7.85 -18.57 15.70
C GLU A 132 6.65 -17.84 16.31
N CYS A 133 6.82 -17.24 17.49
CA CYS A 133 5.79 -16.41 18.12
C CYS A 133 5.39 -15.22 17.24
N LEU A 134 6.36 -14.49 16.70
CA LEU A 134 6.12 -13.35 15.82
C LEU A 134 5.41 -13.77 14.53
N SER A 135 5.80 -14.90 13.94
CA SER A 135 5.18 -15.45 12.73
C SER A 135 3.72 -15.84 12.98
N ALA A 136 3.45 -16.61 14.04
CA ALA A 136 2.11 -17.05 14.39
C ALA A 136 1.19 -15.86 14.72
N CYS A 137 1.67 -14.91 15.52
CA CYS A 137 0.90 -13.72 15.87
C CYS A 137 0.64 -12.81 14.66
N SER A 138 1.61 -12.65 13.76
CA SER A 138 1.43 -11.84 12.55
C SER A 138 0.42 -12.46 11.57
N ALA A 139 0.30 -13.79 11.55
CA ALA A 139 -0.67 -14.51 10.74
C ALA A 139 -2.12 -14.27 11.19
N GLU A 140 -2.34 -13.78 12.43
CA GLU A 140 -3.67 -13.39 12.92
C GLU A 140 -4.23 -12.16 12.18
N ASN A 141 -3.39 -11.38 11.46
CA ASN A 141 -3.86 -10.23 10.71
C ASN A 141 -4.31 -10.62 9.28
N PRO A 142 -5.60 -10.43 8.93
CA PRO A 142 -6.12 -10.78 7.60
C PRO A 142 -5.58 -9.91 6.45
N ALA A 143 -4.85 -8.84 6.75
CA ALA A 143 -4.16 -7.99 5.78
C ALA A 143 -2.69 -8.36 5.56
N ALA A 144 -2.11 -9.27 6.37
CA ALA A 144 -0.68 -9.55 6.35
C ALA A 144 -0.18 -9.96 4.96
N ASP A 145 -0.85 -10.91 4.30
CA ASP A 145 -0.42 -11.40 2.99
C ASP A 145 -0.57 -10.34 1.90
N ARG A 146 -1.65 -9.54 1.95
CA ARG A 146 -1.85 -8.45 0.98
C ARG A 146 -0.79 -7.36 1.13
N VAL A 147 -0.42 -7.02 2.36
CA VAL A 147 0.65 -6.03 2.63
C VAL A 147 2.01 -6.59 2.20
N LYS A 148 2.31 -7.85 2.50
CA LYS A 148 3.57 -8.51 2.10
C LYS A 148 3.73 -8.59 0.58
N ALA A 149 2.63 -8.76 -0.17
CA ALA A 149 2.66 -8.80 -1.63
C ALA A 149 3.09 -7.47 -2.30
N CYS A 150 3.21 -6.37 -1.55
CA CYS A 150 3.61 -5.08 -2.09
C CYS A 150 5.13 -4.85 -2.17
N SER A 151 5.97 -5.72 -1.60
CA SER A 151 7.43 -5.61 -1.75
C SER A 151 8.12 -6.98 -1.76
N PRO A 152 9.02 -7.25 -2.72
CA PRO A 152 9.42 -6.37 -3.83
C PRO A 152 8.33 -6.27 -4.92
N VAL A 153 8.32 -5.18 -5.70
CA VAL A 153 7.34 -4.95 -6.79
C VAL A 153 7.75 -5.60 -8.12
N ASP A 154 8.28 -6.82 -8.08
CA ASP A 154 8.79 -7.53 -9.28
C ASP A 154 7.69 -8.01 -10.24
N TRP A 155 6.44 -7.99 -9.78
CA TRP A 155 5.25 -8.31 -10.57
C TRP A 155 4.82 -7.20 -11.55
N LEU A 156 5.43 -6.01 -11.45
CA LEU A 156 5.19 -4.87 -12.35
C LEU A 156 6.13 -4.86 -13.55
#